data_AF-A0AA47N538-F1
#
_entry.id   AF-A0AA47N538-F1
#
_cell.length_a   1.000
_cell.length_b   1.000
_cell.length_c   1.000
_cell.angle_alpha   90.00
_cell.angle_beta   90.00
_cell.angle_gamma   90.00
#
_symmetry.space_group_name_H-M   'P 1'
#
loop_
_entity.id
_entity.type
_entity.pdbx_description
1 polymer ?
#
loop_
_entity_poly.entity_id
_entity_poly.type
_entity_poly.pdbx_seq_one_letter_code
_entity_poly.pdbx_strand_id
1 'polypeptide(L)'
;MITYSIRRKRIQINVNMYALQGNSEDDCNLLDISLRTSPPRHIRERYAEGIIALFPCLRDPFSKKGYEHYFDPQSGEGYLSWKIKNIQRNCSQKRGRSTQSFSGGPTAERRASNISDDLSEEECKDAISFMRHCSDETTIKQKMQATFQYRRCLIEDPNKCGDIEQEFTRLFGGVVSAKFLEKWPTAFKHKTIAQSKGLHLSQDLQELIDAAESWDHELAGILLLLHLIPPVAEGRKRPGKMSASMAENHVVMFLKTGNSVQEHLDAIQESKQPYLLAAGPKKNIHDAY
;
A
#
# COMPACT_ATOMS: atom_id res chain seq x y z
N MET A 1 16.13 -30.09 -14.92
CA MET A 1 17.15 -29.05 -14.62
C MET A 1 16.44 -27.71 -14.49
N ILE A 2 15.62 -27.49 -13.46
CA ILE A 2 15.93 -26.73 -12.23
C ILE A 2 16.78 -25.47 -12.48
N THR A 3 16.13 -24.39 -12.90
CA THR A 3 16.64 -23.02 -12.84
C THR A 3 16.06 -22.31 -11.62
N TYR A 4 16.85 -22.39 -10.54
CA TYR A 4 17.07 -21.37 -9.50
C TYR A 4 15.89 -20.47 -9.08
N SER A 5 15.14 -21.03 -8.15
CA SER A 5 14.43 -20.33 -7.09
C SER A 5 15.42 -19.72 -6.09
N ILE A 6 15.80 -18.45 -6.26
CA ILE A 6 16.37 -17.60 -5.18
C ILE A 6 15.81 -16.17 -5.32
N ARG A 7 14.50 -16.03 -5.07
CA ARG A 7 13.83 -14.73 -4.80
C ARG A 7 13.64 -14.49 -3.28
N ARG A 8 14.54 -15.04 -2.46
CA ARG A 8 14.61 -14.79 -1.01
C ARG A 8 15.99 -14.24 -0.64
N LYS A 9 16.07 -12.91 -0.55
CA LYS A 9 16.76 -12.12 0.48
C LYS A 9 16.76 -10.67 0.01
N ARG A 10 15.60 -10.02 0.18
CA ARG A 10 15.49 -8.56 0.17
C ARG A 10 16.18 -8.10 1.44
N ILE A 11 17.48 -7.88 1.35
CA ILE A 11 18.31 -7.38 2.42
C ILE A 11 17.87 -5.94 2.68
N GLN A 12 17.02 -5.79 3.69
CA GLN A 12 16.69 -4.53 4.32
C GLN A 12 17.91 -4.15 5.17
N ILE A 13 18.97 -3.62 4.56
CA ILE A 13 20.00 -2.89 5.32
C ILE A 13 19.31 -1.61 5.80
N ASN A 14 18.77 -1.67 7.01
CA ASN A 14 18.62 -0.52 7.87
C ASN A 14 20.02 0.07 8.05
N VAL A 15 20.28 1.20 7.41
CA VAL A 15 21.42 2.04 7.75
C VAL A 15 21.09 2.69 9.09
N ASN A 16 21.32 1.94 10.16
CA ASN A 16 21.30 2.43 11.54
C ASN A 16 22.43 1.74 12.32
N MET A 17 23.63 1.73 11.73
CA MET A 17 24.83 1.12 12.29
C MET A 17 25.96 2.14 12.44
N TYR A 18 25.68 3.21 13.20
CA TYR A 18 26.68 4.05 13.86
C TYR A 18 26.33 4.33 15.33
N ALA A 19 25.35 3.63 15.90
CA ALA A 19 24.90 3.86 17.27
C ALA A 19 25.64 3.02 18.34
N LEU A 20 26.77 2.39 18.01
CA LEU A 20 27.56 1.65 19.00
C LEU A 20 29.04 2.01 18.87
N GLN A 21 29.42 3.05 19.64
CA GLN A 21 30.75 3.51 20.06
C GLN A 21 31.09 4.94 19.58
N GLY A 22 30.73 5.92 20.41
CA GLY A 22 31.14 7.32 20.28
C GLY A 22 30.17 8.26 20.99
N ASN A 23 30.46 8.59 22.25
CA ASN A 23 29.75 9.63 22.99
C ASN A 23 30.29 11.01 22.54
N SER A 24 29.57 11.72 21.67
CA SER A 24 29.51 13.19 21.68
C SER A 24 28.26 13.65 20.93
N GLU A 25 27.50 14.58 21.51
CA GLU A 25 26.31 15.17 20.89
C GLU A 25 26.64 16.08 19.69
N ASP A 26 27.92 16.30 19.42
CA ASP A 26 28.41 17.11 18.30
C ASP A 26 28.38 16.35 16.95
N ASP A 27 28.37 15.02 16.96
CA ASP A 27 28.33 14.21 15.72
C ASP A 27 26.94 14.17 15.06
N CYS A 28 25.87 14.43 15.83
CA CYS A 28 24.50 14.49 15.33
C CYS A 28 24.29 15.69 14.39
N ASN A 29 25.02 16.79 14.58
CA ASN A 29 24.95 17.97 13.72
C ASN A 29 25.74 17.80 12.40
N LEU A 30 26.71 16.88 12.36
CA LEU A 30 27.44 16.52 11.13
C LEU A 30 26.61 15.64 10.18
N LEU A 31 25.67 14.86 10.72
CA LEU A 31 24.80 13.97 9.93
C LEU A 31 23.69 14.72 9.17
N ASP A 32 23.21 15.86 9.67
CA ASP A 32 22.21 16.69 8.96
C ASP A 32 22.85 17.53 7.83
N ILE A 33 24.13 17.91 8.00
CA ILE A 33 24.93 18.56 6.94
C ILE A 33 25.32 17.55 5.86
N SER A 34 25.58 16.28 6.22
CA SER A 34 25.97 15.20 5.30
C SER A 34 24.85 14.74 4.35
N LEU A 35 23.58 15.06 4.59
CA LEU A 35 22.49 14.73 3.67
C LEU A 35 22.30 15.78 2.56
N ARG A 36 22.92 16.96 2.69
CA ARG A 36 22.86 18.03 1.68
C ARG A 36 23.95 17.93 0.63
N THR A 37 25.11 17.36 0.97
CA THR A 37 26.25 17.17 0.05
C THR A 37 26.52 15.68 -0.14
N SER A 38 26.95 15.26 -1.34
CA SER A 38 27.31 13.85 -1.55
C SER A 38 28.55 13.53 -0.70
N PRO A 39 28.55 12.45 0.10
CA PRO A 39 29.74 12.05 0.84
C PRO A 39 30.97 11.93 -0.08
N PRO A 40 32.16 12.34 0.39
CA PRO A 40 33.40 12.21 -0.37
C PRO A 40 33.64 10.78 -0.88
N ARG A 41 34.39 10.65 -1.98
CA ARG A 41 34.66 9.35 -2.64
C ARG A 41 35.18 8.28 -1.67
N HIS A 42 36.13 8.65 -0.81
CA HIS A 42 36.72 7.72 0.16
C HIS A 42 35.73 7.24 1.24
N ILE A 43 34.73 8.07 1.59
CA ILE A 43 33.67 7.68 2.54
C ILE A 43 32.70 6.69 1.89
N ARG A 44 32.34 6.90 0.62
CA ARG A 44 31.50 5.97 -0.15
C ARG A 44 32.18 4.61 -0.35
N GLU A 45 33.49 4.61 -0.54
CA GLU A 45 34.31 3.39 -0.60
C GLU A 45 34.28 2.62 0.73
N ARG A 46 34.48 3.31 1.87
CA ARG A 46 34.35 2.69 3.19
C ARG A 46 32.96 2.10 3.46
N TYR A 47 31.90 2.74 2.99
CA TYR A 47 30.55 2.17 3.10
C TYR A 47 30.41 0.87 2.31
N ALA A 48 30.97 0.80 1.10
CA ALA A 48 30.95 -0.41 0.27
C ALA A 48 31.74 -1.55 0.93
N GLU A 49 32.92 -1.25 1.46
CA GLU A 49 33.73 -2.18 2.25
C GLU A 49 32.99 -2.67 3.50
N GLY A 50 32.32 -1.76 4.22
CA GLY A 50 31.52 -2.07 5.39
C GLY A 50 30.37 -3.02 5.09
N ILE A 51 29.66 -2.85 3.96
CA ILE A 51 28.56 -3.74 3.56
C ILE A 51 29.05 -5.18 3.39
N ILE A 52 30.16 -5.39 2.69
CA ILE A 52 30.69 -6.75 2.46
C ILE A 52 31.37 -7.33 3.71
N ALA A 53 31.86 -6.48 4.63
CA ALA A 53 32.40 -6.93 5.91
C ALA A 53 31.27 -7.43 6.84
N LEU A 54 30.15 -6.70 6.89
CA LEU A 54 28.99 -7.04 7.70
C LEU A 54 28.17 -8.19 7.11
N PHE A 55 28.12 -8.27 5.78
CA PHE A 55 27.39 -9.30 5.05
C PHE A 55 28.30 -9.97 4.02
N PRO A 56 29.17 -10.91 4.43
CA PRO A 56 30.11 -11.56 3.52
C PRO A 56 29.45 -12.26 2.32
N CYS A 57 28.20 -12.71 2.47
CA CYS A 57 27.43 -13.34 1.38
C CYS A 57 26.99 -12.37 0.27
N LEU A 58 27.17 -11.06 0.47
CA LEU A 58 26.93 -10.02 -0.52
C LEU A 58 28.17 -9.64 -1.34
N ARG A 59 29.33 -10.22 -1.00
CA ARG A 59 30.57 -10.00 -1.72
C ARG A 59 30.45 -10.58 -3.13
N ASP A 60 30.78 -9.78 -4.14
CA ASP A 60 30.83 -10.24 -5.53
C ASP A 60 32.09 -11.11 -5.75
N PRO A 61 31.96 -12.40 -6.12
CA PRO A 61 33.12 -13.26 -6.38
C PRO A 61 33.90 -12.87 -7.64
N PHE A 62 33.30 -12.09 -8.53
CA PHE A 62 33.87 -11.75 -9.84
C PHE A 62 34.51 -10.36 -9.88
N SER A 63 34.38 -9.58 -8.81
CA SER A 63 35.01 -8.27 -8.70
C SER A 63 36.30 -8.33 -7.88
N LYS A 64 37.22 -7.39 -8.11
CA LYS A 64 38.60 -7.44 -7.59
C LYS A 64 38.65 -7.40 -6.05
N LYS A 65 37.81 -6.58 -5.42
CA LYS A 65 37.71 -6.37 -3.97
C LYS A 65 36.36 -6.86 -3.41
N GLY A 66 35.44 -7.27 -4.27
CA GLY A 66 34.15 -7.83 -3.91
C GLY A 66 33.05 -6.82 -3.55
N TYR A 67 33.32 -5.51 -3.60
CA TYR A 67 32.37 -4.44 -3.24
C TYR A 67 32.07 -3.47 -4.38
N GLU A 68 32.70 -3.64 -5.55
CA GLU A 68 32.66 -2.68 -6.65
C GLU A 68 31.24 -2.46 -7.21
N HIS A 69 30.34 -3.44 -7.08
CA HIS A 69 28.92 -3.27 -7.43
C HIS A 69 28.19 -2.29 -6.49
N TYR A 70 28.65 -2.14 -5.25
CA TYR A 70 28.13 -1.14 -4.31
C TYR A 70 28.71 0.24 -4.57
N PHE A 71 30.02 0.33 -4.78
CA PHE A 71 30.70 1.54 -5.19
C PHE A 71 32.04 1.20 -5.84
N ASP A 72 32.20 1.57 -7.11
CA ASP A 72 33.48 1.51 -7.79
C ASP A 72 34.18 2.88 -7.64
N PRO A 73 35.34 2.94 -6.95
CA PRO A 73 36.09 4.17 -6.84
C PRO A 73 36.49 4.71 -8.21
N GLN A 74 36.91 3.86 -9.16
CA GLN A 74 37.49 4.30 -10.43
C GLN A 74 36.49 5.07 -11.29
N SER A 75 35.29 4.52 -11.47
CA SER A 75 34.19 5.19 -12.19
C SER A 75 33.41 6.20 -11.32
N GLY A 76 33.42 6.03 -10.00
CA GLY A 76 32.54 6.77 -9.08
C GLY A 76 31.08 6.32 -9.13
N GLU A 77 30.79 5.19 -9.78
CA GLU A 77 29.46 4.62 -9.95
C GLU A 77 29.19 3.46 -8.97
N GLY A 78 28.00 2.87 -9.05
CA GLY A 78 27.54 1.80 -8.15
C GLY A 78 26.26 2.14 -7.39
N TYR A 79 25.73 1.14 -6.68
CA TYR A 79 24.48 1.25 -5.95
C TYR A 79 24.44 2.44 -4.97
N LEU A 80 25.52 2.67 -4.22
CA LEU A 80 25.62 3.76 -3.24
C LEU A 80 25.54 5.13 -3.93
N SER A 81 26.25 5.30 -5.05
CA SER A 81 26.19 6.53 -5.85
C SER A 81 24.78 6.80 -6.40
N TRP A 82 24.10 5.76 -6.92
CA TRP A 82 22.72 5.89 -7.37
C TRP A 82 21.75 6.22 -6.23
N LYS A 83 21.91 5.55 -5.09
CA LYS A 83 21.03 5.71 -3.93
C LYS A 83 21.14 7.11 -3.34
N ILE A 84 22.36 7.61 -3.15
CA ILE A 84 22.64 8.96 -2.65
C ILE A 84 22.05 10.01 -3.61
N LYS A 85 22.28 9.89 -4.92
CA LYS A 85 21.72 10.80 -5.94
C LYS A 85 20.18 10.84 -5.88
N ASN A 86 19.52 9.70 -5.71
CA ASN A 86 18.05 9.65 -5.63
C ASN A 86 17.49 10.21 -4.32
N ILE A 87 18.15 9.96 -3.19
CA ILE A 87 17.77 10.57 -1.90
C ILE A 87 17.87 12.10 -2.01
N GLN A 88 18.96 12.62 -2.60
CA GLN A 88 19.16 14.05 -2.80
C GLN A 88 18.10 14.67 -3.70
N ARG A 89 17.77 14.05 -4.85
CA ARG A 89 16.68 14.54 -5.72
C ARG A 89 15.34 14.64 -5.01
N ASN A 90 15.00 13.66 -4.17
CA ASN A 90 13.76 13.67 -3.39
C ASN A 90 13.77 14.76 -2.30
N CYS A 91 14.95 15.15 -1.80
CA CYS A 91 15.11 16.23 -0.84
C CYS A 91 15.04 17.61 -1.51
N SER A 92 15.60 17.76 -2.71
CA SER A 92 15.53 18.99 -3.52
C SER A 92 14.13 19.28 -4.05
N GLN A 93 13.36 18.25 -4.44
CA GLN A 93 11.98 18.42 -4.94
C GLN A 93 10.99 18.95 -3.90
N LYS A 94 11.33 18.93 -2.61
CA LYS A 94 10.55 19.59 -1.55
C LYS A 94 10.70 21.12 -1.55
N ARG A 95 11.63 21.68 -2.33
CA ARG A 95 11.87 23.12 -2.42
C ARG A 95 11.69 23.58 -3.88
N GLY A 96 10.51 24.08 -4.20
CA GLY A 96 10.27 24.83 -5.43
C GLY A 96 9.62 24.04 -6.57
N ARG A 97 8.43 23.44 -6.33
CA ARG A 97 7.50 23.19 -7.43
C ARG A 97 6.37 24.19 -7.31
N SER A 98 6.35 25.19 -8.20
CA SER A 98 5.11 25.94 -8.43
C SER A 98 4.05 24.91 -8.81
N THR A 99 2.90 25.07 -8.20
CA THR A 99 1.73 24.22 -8.42
C THR A 99 1.25 24.45 -9.85
N GLN A 100 1.82 23.74 -10.82
CA GLN A 100 0.98 23.30 -11.92
C GLN A 100 0.00 22.31 -11.31
N SER A 101 -1.25 22.76 -11.21
CA SER A 101 -2.41 21.98 -10.80
C SER A 101 -2.53 20.77 -11.74
N PHE A 102 -1.89 19.66 -11.36
CA PHE A 102 -2.25 18.37 -11.93
C PHE A 102 -3.60 17.98 -11.36
N SER A 103 -4.67 18.32 -12.08
CA SER A 103 -6.05 17.87 -11.87
C SER A 103 -6.23 16.39 -12.25
N GLY A 104 -5.33 15.52 -11.80
CA GLY A 104 -5.29 14.10 -12.18
C GLY A 104 -5.54 13.18 -10.99
N GLY A 105 -6.65 13.37 -10.28
CA GLY A 105 -7.11 12.49 -9.20
C GLY A 105 -7.99 11.33 -9.68
N PRO A 106 -8.36 10.39 -8.80
CA PRO A 106 -9.38 9.37 -9.09
C PRO A 106 -10.72 9.98 -9.47
N THR A 107 -11.03 11.14 -8.88
CA THR A 107 -12.25 11.94 -9.09
C THR A 107 -12.12 12.97 -10.22
N ALA A 108 -10.96 13.06 -10.88
CA ALA A 108 -10.77 14.05 -11.93
C ALA A 108 -11.51 13.65 -13.20
N GLU A 109 -12.39 14.54 -13.64
CA GLU A 109 -13.16 14.39 -14.87
C GLU A 109 -12.22 14.44 -16.09
N ARG A 110 -11.79 13.25 -16.54
CA ARG A 110 -11.01 13.10 -17.77
C ARG A 110 -11.96 13.08 -18.93
N ARG A 111 -12.16 14.24 -19.55
CA ARG A 111 -12.89 14.36 -20.82
C ARG A 111 -12.12 13.55 -21.87
N ALA A 112 -12.67 12.41 -22.27
CA ALA A 112 -12.15 11.66 -23.39
C ALA A 112 -12.31 12.52 -24.65
N SER A 113 -11.25 12.66 -25.42
CA SER A 113 -11.33 13.21 -26.77
C SER A 113 -12.38 12.39 -27.52
N ASN A 114 -13.38 13.05 -28.08
CA ASN A 114 -14.41 12.44 -28.91
C ASN A 114 -13.75 11.69 -30.08
N ILE A 115 -13.44 10.42 -29.87
CA ILE A 115 -13.25 9.44 -30.94
C ILE A 115 -14.47 8.55 -30.82
N SER A 116 -15.46 8.91 -31.63
CA SER A 116 -16.57 8.08 -32.04
C SER A 116 -16.09 6.67 -32.38
N ASP A 117 -16.43 5.72 -31.52
CA ASP A 117 -16.76 4.32 -31.80
C ASP A 117 -17.08 3.70 -30.44
N ASP A 118 -18.32 3.89 -29.97
CA ASP A 118 -18.82 3.14 -28.83
C ASP A 118 -18.90 1.67 -29.25
N LEU A 119 -17.84 0.93 -28.96
CA LEU A 119 -17.85 -0.53 -29.05
C LEU A 119 -19.06 -1.04 -28.27
N SER A 120 -19.77 -2.00 -28.85
CA SER A 120 -20.84 -2.69 -28.14
C SER A 120 -20.31 -3.35 -26.87
N GLU A 121 -21.23 -3.65 -25.93
CA GLU A 121 -20.87 -4.32 -24.68
C GLU A 121 -20.16 -5.67 -24.93
N GLU A 122 -20.56 -6.40 -25.96
CA GLU A 122 -19.93 -7.68 -26.32
C GLU A 122 -18.53 -7.49 -26.92
N GLU A 123 -18.33 -6.48 -27.77
CA GLU A 123 -16.99 -6.15 -28.29
C GLU A 123 -16.05 -5.66 -27.17
N CYS A 124 -16.59 -4.98 -26.15
CA CYS A 124 -15.84 -4.62 -24.97
C CYS A 124 -15.41 -5.85 -24.15
N LYS A 125 -16.32 -6.80 -23.93
CA LYS A 125 -16.02 -8.08 -23.24
C LYS A 125 -14.98 -8.89 -24.00
N ASP A 126 -15.12 -8.98 -25.32
CA ASP A 126 -14.17 -9.68 -26.19
C ASP A 126 -12.79 -9.02 -26.19
N ALA A 127 -12.74 -7.69 -26.26
CA ALA A 127 -11.48 -6.95 -26.16
C ALA A 127 -10.80 -7.16 -24.79
N ILE A 128 -11.55 -7.21 -23.69
CA ILE A 128 -11.03 -7.51 -22.36
C ILE A 128 -10.50 -8.94 -22.28
N SER A 129 -11.25 -9.91 -22.81
CA SER A 129 -10.83 -11.31 -22.87
C SER A 129 -9.54 -11.47 -23.68
N PHE A 130 -9.48 -10.83 -24.86
CA PHE A 130 -8.30 -10.81 -25.72
C PHE A 130 -7.06 -10.28 -25.00
N MET A 131 -7.19 -9.17 -24.26
CA MET A 131 -6.07 -8.58 -23.52
C MET A 131 -5.48 -9.52 -22.44
N ARG A 132 -6.25 -10.49 -21.91
CA ARG A 132 -5.74 -11.44 -20.90
C ARG A 132 -4.65 -12.38 -21.45
N HIS A 133 -4.65 -12.59 -22.76
CA HIS A 133 -3.77 -13.54 -23.43
C HIS A 133 -2.90 -12.89 -24.52
N CYS A 134 -2.95 -11.57 -24.66
CA CYS A 134 -2.12 -10.81 -25.60
C CYS A 134 -0.78 -10.41 -24.96
N SER A 135 0.30 -10.42 -25.75
CA SER A 135 1.63 -9.95 -25.33
C SER A 135 2.11 -8.68 -26.05
N ASP A 136 1.34 -8.16 -27.01
CA ASP A 136 1.68 -6.93 -27.73
C ASP A 136 1.20 -5.69 -26.95
N GLU A 137 2.15 -4.91 -26.47
CA GLU A 137 1.91 -3.72 -25.65
C GLU A 137 1.11 -2.65 -26.40
N THR A 138 1.29 -2.54 -27.72
CA THR A 138 0.61 -1.51 -28.52
C THR A 138 -0.88 -1.81 -28.66
N THR A 139 -1.22 -3.05 -29.00
CA THR A 139 -2.60 -3.55 -29.06
C THR A 139 -3.28 -3.52 -27.68
N ILE A 140 -2.56 -3.87 -26.61
CA ILE A 140 -3.10 -3.76 -25.24
C ILE A 140 -3.44 -2.30 -24.92
N LYS A 141 -2.56 -1.34 -25.21
CA LYS A 141 -2.83 0.09 -24.95
C LYS A 141 -4.04 0.60 -25.73
N GLN A 142 -4.17 0.22 -27.00
CA GLN A 142 -5.33 0.59 -27.82
C GLN A 142 -6.62 -0.01 -27.28
N LYS A 143 -6.66 -1.31 -26.98
CA LYS A 143 -7.85 -1.98 -26.41
C LYS A 143 -8.16 -1.50 -24.99
N MET A 144 -7.15 -1.11 -24.21
CA MET A 144 -7.37 -0.44 -22.93
C MET A 144 -8.06 0.90 -23.14
N GLN A 145 -7.60 1.73 -24.09
CA GLN A 145 -8.24 3.00 -24.36
C GLN A 145 -9.69 2.82 -24.83
N ALA A 146 -9.94 1.90 -25.76
CA ALA A 146 -11.28 1.63 -26.30
C ALA A 146 -12.26 1.11 -25.24
N THR A 147 -11.81 0.25 -24.33
CA THR A 147 -12.66 -0.32 -23.26
C THR A 147 -12.74 0.56 -22.00
N PHE A 148 -12.16 1.77 -22.02
CA PHE A 148 -12.06 2.61 -20.83
C PHE A 148 -13.43 2.99 -20.26
N GLN A 149 -14.35 3.48 -21.10
CA GLN A 149 -15.67 3.90 -20.65
C GLN A 149 -16.49 2.71 -20.14
N TYR A 150 -16.50 1.59 -20.87
CA TYR A 150 -17.14 0.36 -20.42
C TYR A 150 -16.65 -0.08 -19.03
N ARG A 151 -15.33 -0.13 -18.83
CA ARG A 151 -14.72 -0.51 -17.53
C ARG A 151 -15.01 0.50 -16.43
N ARG A 152 -15.19 1.78 -16.77
CA ARG A 152 -15.57 2.84 -15.82
C ARG A 152 -17.03 2.72 -15.40
N CYS A 153 -17.93 2.49 -16.35
CA CYS A 153 -19.34 2.23 -16.09
C CYS A 153 -19.55 0.98 -15.22
N LEU A 154 -18.74 -0.08 -15.39
CA LEU A 154 -18.80 -1.25 -14.49
C LEU A 154 -18.47 -0.92 -13.02
N ILE A 155 -17.68 0.14 -12.77
CA ILE A 155 -17.29 0.55 -11.41
C ILE A 155 -18.29 1.58 -10.86
N GLU A 156 -18.80 2.46 -11.72
CA GLU A 156 -19.72 3.54 -11.35
C GLU A 156 -21.19 3.10 -11.27
N ASP A 157 -21.59 2.05 -11.99
CA ASP A 157 -22.96 1.50 -11.95
C ASP A 157 -23.10 0.56 -10.73
N PRO A 158 -23.92 0.94 -9.71
CA PRO A 158 -24.12 0.13 -8.51
C PRO A 158 -24.71 -1.25 -8.80
N ASN A 159 -25.38 -1.43 -9.95
CA ASN A 159 -25.99 -2.69 -10.34
C ASN A 159 -25.04 -3.61 -11.12
N LYS A 160 -23.91 -3.09 -11.62
CA LYS A 160 -22.92 -3.85 -12.39
C LYS A 160 -21.59 -4.01 -11.66
N CYS A 161 -21.30 -3.18 -10.66
CA CYS A 161 -20.21 -3.39 -9.74
C CYS A 161 -20.54 -4.63 -8.90
N GLY A 162 -19.71 -5.67 -9.00
CA GLY A 162 -19.95 -6.92 -8.27
C GLY A 162 -20.05 -6.65 -6.78
N ASP A 163 -21.00 -7.33 -6.12
CA ASP A 163 -21.10 -7.32 -4.67
C ASP A 163 -19.74 -7.71 -4.05
N ILE A 164 -19.44 -7.18 -2.87
CA ILE A 164 -18.22 -7.47 -2.10
C ILE A 164 -18.01 -8.98 -1.98
N GLU A 165 -19.09 -9.75 -1.81
CA GLU A 165 -19.04 -11.21 -1.78
C GLU A 165 -18.57 -11.84 -3.10
N GLN A 166 -18.99 -11.29 -4.24
CA GLN A 166 -18.58 -11.76 -5.56
C GLN A 166 -17.11 -11.42 -5.83
N GLU A 167 -16.66 -10.24 -5.44
CA GLU A 167 -15.26 -9.85 -5.61
C GLU A 167 -14.34 -10.65 -4.68
N PHE A 168 -14.76 -10.91 -3.44
CA PHE A 168 -14.04 -11.81 -2.53
C PHE A 168 -13.95 -13.23 -3.11
N THR A 169 -15.04 -13.75 -3.69
CA THR A 169 -15.07 -15.03 -4.41
C THR A 169 -14.14 -15.04 -5.62
N ARG A 170 -14.07 -13.93 -6.36
CA ARG A 170 -13.17 -13.79 -7.50
C ARG A 170 -11.70 -13.78 -7.10
N LEU A 171 -11.36 -13.14 -5.98
CA LEU A 171 -10.00 -13.03 -5.48
C LEU A 171 -9.47 -14.33 -4.87
N PHE A 172 -10.30 -15.04 -4.10
CA PHE A 172 -9.87 -16.19 -3.31
C PHE A 172 -10.44 -17.54 -3.77
N GLY A 173 -11.44 -17.52 -4.67
CA GLY A 173 -12.15 -18.69 -5.17
C GLY A 173 -13.31 -19.11 -4.24
N GLY A 174 -14.43 -19.57 -4.84
CA GLY A 174 -15.67 -19.82 -4.10
C GLY A 174 -15.56 -20.79 -2.92
N VAL A 175 -14.75 -21.84 -3.04
CA VAL A 175 -14.54 -22.80 -1.94
C VAL A 175 -13.85 -22.16 -0.74
N VAL A 176 -12.84 -21.32 -0.99
CA VAL A 176 -12.08 -20.64 0.07
C VAL A 176 -12.95 -19.56 0.70
N SER A 177 -13.65 -18.79 -0.12
CA SER A 177 -14.52 -17.70 0.33
C SER A 177 -15.68 -18.21 1.18
N ALA A 178 -16.39 -19.26 0.74
CA ALA A 178 -17.47 -19.85 1.51
C ALA A 178 -16.99 -20.42 2.85
N LYS A 179 -15.86 -21.15 2.85
CA LYS A 179 -15.27 -21.70 4.07
C LYS A 179 -14.77 -20.62 5.02
N PHE A 180 -14.32 -19.48 4.48
CA PHE A 180 -13.93 -18.34 5.30
C PHE A 180 -15.14 -17.75 6.03
N LEU A 181 -16.22 -17.45 5.30
CA LEU A 181 -17.44 -16.89 5.86
C LEU A 181 -18.09 -17.85 6.88
N GLU A 182 -18.15 -19.15 6.57
CA GLU A 182 -18.67 -20.19 7.49
C GLU A 182 -17.88 -20.24 8.81
N LYS A 183 -16.55 -20.14 8.73
CA LYS A 183 -15.66 -20.27 9.90
C LYS A 183 -15.34 -18.94 10.57
N TRP A 184 -15.75 -17.81 9.99
CA TRP A 184 -15.50 -16.50 10.54
C TRP A 184 -16.08 -16.33 11.95
N PRO A 185 -17.39 -16.50 12.18
CA PRO A 185 -17.97 -16.31 13.51
C PRO A 185 -17.50 -17.37 14.50
N THR A 186 -17.28 -18.61 14.04
CA THR A 186 -17.07 -19.77 14.92
C THR A 186 -15.61 -20.06 15.27
N ALA A 187 -14.65 -19.64 14.43
CA ALA A 187 -13.25 -20.01 14.61
C ALA A 187 -12.29 -18.84 14.38
N PHE A 188 -12.39 -18.14 13.25
CA PHE A 188 -11.41 -17.12 12.89
C PHE A 188 -11.51 -15.86 13.74
N LYS A 189 -12.72 -15.40 14.06
CA LYS A 189 -12.93 -14.27 14.97
C LYS A 189 -12.32 -14.54 16.35
N HIS A 190 -12.70 -15.66 16.98
CA HIS A 190 -12.16 -16.05 18.29
C HIS A 190 -10.65 -16.20 18.29
N LYS A 191 -10.08 -16.80 17.23
CA LYS A 191 -8.63 -16.94 17.10
C LYS A 191 -7.93 -15.59 16.93
N THR A 192 -8.53 -14.67 16.18
CA THR A 192 -8.00 -13.30 15.99
C THR A 192 -7.95 -12.56 17.32
N ILE A 193 -9.02 -12.63 18.12
CA ILE A 193 -9.10 -12.05 19.45
C ILE A 193 -8.08 -12.70 20.40
N ALA A 194 -7.98 -14.03 20.41
CA ALA A 194 -7.03 -14.73 21.27
C ALA A 194 -5.57 -14.37 20.93
N GLN A 195 -5.25 -14.22 19.65
CA GLN A 195 -3.90 -13.87 19.20
C GLN A 195 -3.54 -12.40 19.45
N SER A 196 -4.50 -11.48 19.37
CA SER A 196 -4.25 -10.06 19.61
C SER A 196 -3.89 -9.75 21.06
N LYS A 197 -4.38 -10.54 22.03
CA LYS A 197 -4.02 -10.45 23.46
C LYS A 197 -2.52 -10.66 23.73
N GLY A 198 -1.80 -11.35 22.84
CA GLY A 198 -0.37 -11.60 22.98
C GLY A 198 0.54 -10.50 22.42
N LEU A 199 -0.01 -9.42 21.86
CA LEU A 199 0.75 -8.33 21.24
C LEU A 199 0.97 -7.18 22.22
N HIS A 200 2.01 -6.36 22.01
CA HIS A 200 2.20 -5.13 22.78
C HIS A 200 0.98 -4.21 22.61
N LEU A 201 0.29 -3.94 23.72
CA LEU A 201 -1.02 -3.30 23.71
C LEU A 201 -0.91 -1.78 23.70
N SER A 202 -1.31 -1.18 22.59
CA SER A 202 -1.74 0.22 22.58
C SER A 202 -3.11 0.33 23.25
N GLN A 203 -3.35 1.48 23.91
CA GLN A 203 -4.66 2.12 24.10
C GLN A 203 -5.80 1.51 23.29
N ASP A 204 -5.78 1.87 22.01
CA ASP A 204 -6.83 1.60 21.04
C ASP A 204 -7.00 0.12 20.73
N LEU A 205 -5.91 -0.67 20.82
CA LEU A 205 -5.96 -2.10 20.54
C LEU A 205 -6.63 -2.88 21.68
N GLN A 206 -6.38 -2.49 22.93
CA GLN A 206 -7.07 -3.08 24.09
C GLN A 206 -8.57 -2.79 24.03
N GLU A 207 -8.96 -1.55 23.72
CA GLU A 207 -10.37 -1.19 23.60
C GLU A 207 -11.09 -2.00 22.50
N LEU A 208 -10.43 -2.26 21.37
CA LEU A 208 -10.98 -3.09 20.30
C LEU A 208 -11.11 -4.57 20.69
N ILE A 209 -10.17 -5.10 21.47
CA ILE A 209 -10.23 -6.47 21.99
C ILE A 209 -11.42 -6.61 22.93
N ASP A 210 -11.55 -5.69 23.88
CA ASP A 210 -12.65 -5.71 24.86
C ASP A 210 -14.02 -5.58 24.16
N ALA A 211 -14.11 -4.69 23.15
CA ALA A 211 -15.32 -4.53 22.35
C ALA A 211 -15.67 -5.78 21.54
N ALA A 212 -14.67 -6.45 20.95
CA ALA A 212 -14.87 -7.68 20.19
C ALA A 212 -15.29 -8.87 21.07
N GLU A 213 -14.94 -8.86 22.36
CA GLU A 213 -15.30 -9.91 23.33
C GLU A 213 -16.65 -9.69 24.01
N SER A 214 -17.01 -8.44 24.28
CA SER A 214 -18.12 -8.12 25.17
C SER A 214 -19.49 -8.16 24.47
N TRP A 215 -19.59 -7.77 23.18
CA TRP A 215 -20.89 -7.58 22.49
C TRP A 215 -20.99 -8.24 21.10
N ASP A 216 -20.10 -9.17 20.76
CA ASP A 216 -20.10 -9.88 19.46
C ASP A 216 -20.15 -8.96 18.21
N HIS A 217 -19.71 -7.70 18.29
CA HIS A 217 -19.75 -6.81 17.12
C HIS A 217 -18.75 -7.28 16.06
N GLU A 218 -19.25 -7.81 14.95
CA GLU A 218 -18.48 -8.17 13.75
C GLU A 218 -17.58 -7.02 13.29
N LEU A 219 -18.09 -5.80 13.42
CA LEU A 219 -17.38 -4.56 13.15
C LEU A 219 -16.12 -4.38 14.00
N ALA A 220 -16.16 -4.71 15.30
CA ALA A 220 -14.98 -4.68 16.16
C ALA A 220 -13.94 -5.73 15.72
N GLY A 221 -14.39 -6.89 15.25
CA GLY A 221 -13.53 -7.92 14.65
C GLY A 221 -12.86 -7.45 13.34
N ILE A 222 -13.61 -6.74 12.48
CA ILE A 222 -13.09 -6.15 11.24
C ILE A 222 -12.06 -5.06 11.55
N LEU A 223 -12.37 -4.17 12.50
CA LEU A 223 -11.44 -3.13 12.94
C LEU A 223 -10.19 -3.73 13.60
N LEU A 224 -10.35 -4.79 14.38
CA LEU A 224 -9.22 -5.53 14.94
C LEU A 224 -8.33 -6.10 13.84
N LEU A 225 -8.90 -6.72 12.80
CA LEU A 225 -8.13 -7.17 11.63
C LEU A 225 -7.41 -6.03 10.92
N LEU A 226 -8.06 -4.87 10.76
CA LEU A 226 -7.46 -3.69 10.16
C LEU A 226 -6.24 -3.19 10.94
N HIS A 227 -6.29 -3.28 12.27
CA HIS A 227 -5.17 -2.94 13.15
C HIS A 227 -4.04 -3.97 13.11
N LEU A 228 -4.36 -5.26 12.97
CA LEU A 228 -3.38 -6.34 12.87
C LEU A 228 -2.72 -6.42 11.49
N ILE A 229 -3.47 -6.03 10.45
CA ILE A 229 -3.08 -6.10 9.04
C ILE A 229 -3.34 -4.72 8.41
N PRO A 230 -2.56 -3.69 8.79
CA PRO A 230 -2.76 -2.35 8.25
C PRO A 230 -2.61 -2.37 6.73
N PRO A 231 -3.46 -1.61 6.00
CA PRO A 231 -3.45 -1.62 4.54
C PRO A 231 -2.08 -1.19 4.03
N VAL A 232 -1.43 -2.11 3.31
CA VAL A 232 -0.14 -1.83 2.69
C VAL A 232 -0.41 -0.98 1.46
N ALA A 233 0.23 0.19 1.38
CA ALA A 233 0.14 1.03 0.19
C ALA A 233 0.74 0.29 -1.02
N GLU A 234 -0.09 -0.35 -1.83
CA GLU A 234 0.33 -0.86 -3.13
C GLU A 234 0.49 0.32 -4.10
N GLY A 235 1.75 0.67 -4.39
CA GLY A 235 2.03 1.67 -5.42
C GLY A 235 3.44 2.26 -5.34
N ARG A 236 4.09 2.40 -6.51
CA ARG A 236 5.46 2.93 -6.65
C ARG A 236 5.65 4.40 -6.21
N LYS A 237 4.63 5.12 -5.73
CA LYS A 237 4.68 6.60 -5.57
C LYS A 237 4.15 7.21 -4.26
N ARG A 238 3.81 6.45 -3.22
CA ARG A 238 3.40 7.06 -1.93
C ARG A 238 4.17 6.44 -0.75
N PRO A 239 5.11 7.18 -0.12
CA PRO A 239 5.73 6.76 1.12
C PRO A 239 4.88 7.26 2.30
N GLY A 240 3.59 6.93 2.30
CA GLY A 240 2.71 7.16 3.43
C GLY A 240 2.17 5.82 3.87
N LYS A 241 2.71 5.24 4.95
CA LYS A 241 2.04 4.13 5.62
C LYS A 241 0.73 4.71 6.16
N MET A 242 -0.41 4.30 5.61
CA MET A 242 -1.70 4.65 6.18
C MET A 242 -1.76 3.99 7.57
N SER A 243 -1.98 4.77 8.62
CA SER A 243 -2.18 4.22 9.95
C SER A 243 -3.50 3.45 9.97
N ALA A 244 -3.60 2.46 10.87
CA ALA A 244 -4.86 1.74 11.08
C ALA A 244 -6.01 2.70 11.43
N SER A 245 -5.74 3.75 12.21
CA SER A 245 -6.72 4.80 12.54
C SER A 245 -7.17 5.64 11.35
N MET A 246 -6.29 5.92 10.38
CA MET A 246 -6.69 6.59 9.14
C MET A 246 -7.48 5.65 8.23
N ALA A 247 -7.09 4.37 8.20
CA ALA A 247 -7.81 3.36 7.44
C ALA A 247 -9.23 3.14 7.98
N GLU A 248 -9.42 3.19 9.29
CA GLU A 248 -10.73 3.09 9.94
C GLU A 248 -11.71 4.12 9.39
N ASN A 249 -11.29 5.38 9.25
CA ASN A 249 -12.13 6.47 8.71
C ASN A 249 -12.54 6.27 7.25
N HIS A 250 -11.87 5.37 6.52
CA HIS A 250 -12.24 5.01 5.15
C HIS A 250 -13.14 3.77 5.09
N VAL A 251 -13.17 2.96 6.15
CA VAL A 251 -13.92 1.71 6.20
C VAL A 251 -15.25 1.91 6.93
N VAL A 252 -15.30 2.74 7.97
CA VAL A 252 -16.47 2.91 8.83
C VAL A 252 -16.74 4.39 9.08
N MET A 253 -18.00 4.78 8.97
CA MET A 253 -18.50 6.07 9.39
C MET A 253 -19.46 5.92 10.56
N PHE A 254 -19.17 6.60 11.67
CA PHE A 254 -20.02 6.57 12.86
C PHE A 254 -21.04 7.72 12.82
N LEU A 255 -22.31 7.38 12.68
CA LEU A 255 -23.42 8.31 12.72
C LEU A 255 -23.76 8.63 14.18
N LYS A 256 -23.75 9.92 14.54
CA LYS A 256 -24.11 10.35 15.90
C LYS A 256 -25.59 10.05 16.17
N THR A 257 -25.89 9.60 17.39
CA THR A 257 -27.26 9.38 17.86
C THR A 257 -28.13 10.61 17.60
N GLY A 258 -29.29 10.41 16.96
CA GLY A 258 -30.23 11.49 16.61
C GLY A 258 -30.15 11.98 15.16
N ASN A 259 -29.21 11.49 14.34
CA ASN A 259 -29.24 11.71 12.89
C ASN A 259 -29.96 10.56 12.19
N SER A 260 -30.73 10.86 11.14
CA SER A 260 -31.39 9.84 10.33
C SER A 260 -30.41 9.21 9.34
N VAL A 261 -30.50 7.88 9.17
CA VAL A 261 -29.78 7.16 8.11
C VAL A 261 -30.19 7.71 6.74
N GLN A 262 -31.47 8.02 6.54
CA GLN A 262 -31.96 8.54 5.26
C GLN A 262 -31.39 9.94 4.97
N GLU A 263 -31.34 10.83 5.96
CA GLU A 263 -30.72 12.16 5.80
C GLU A 263 -29.23 12.05 5.46
N HIS A 264 -28.54 11.06 6.05
CA HIS A 264 -27.16 10.77 5.72
C HIS A 264 -27.02 10.31 4.26
N LEU A 265 -27.87 9.39 3.81
CA LEU A 265 -27.88 8.91 2.41
C LEU A 265 -28.16 10.03 1.42
N ASP A 266 -29.14 10.88 1.71
CA ASP A 266 -29.52 12.02 0.85
C ASP A 266 -28.41 13.08 0.77
N ALA A 267 -27.56 13.17 1.80
CA ALA A 267 -26.41 14.09 1.84
C ALA A 267 -25.16 13.56 1.10
N ILE A 268 -25.16 12.31 0.61
CA ILE A 268 -24.04 11.74 -0.15
C ILE A 268 -24.05 12.35 -1.56
N GLN A 269 -23.35 13.48 -1.73
CA GLN A 269 -23.26 14.22 -3.00
C GLN A 269 -22.15 13.74 -3.94
N GLU A 270 -21.21 12.89 -3.49
CA GLU A 270 -20.01 12.49 -4.25
C GLU A 270 -19.82 10.97 -4.31
N SER A 271 -19.22 10.48 -5.39
CA SER A 271 -18.71 9.10 -5.54
C SER A 271 -17.54 8.85 -4.57
N LYS A 272 -17.88 8.70 -3.29
CA LYS A 272 -16.95 8.24 -2.27
C LYS A 272 -16.79 6.73 -2.40
N GLN A 273 -15.63 6.24 -1.96
CA GLN A 273 -15.45 4.80 -1.78
C GLN A 273 -16.54 4.28 -0.85
N PRO A 274 -17.06 3.07 -1.08
CA PRO A 274 -18.04 2.47 -0.18
C PRO A 274 -17.46 2.34 1.24
N TYR A 275 -18.28 2.60 2.23
CA TYR A 275 -17.95 2.49 3.65
C TYR A 275 -19.14 1.91 4.41
N LEU A 276 -18.88 1.29 5.56
CA LEU A 276 -19.88 0.81 6.51
C LEU A 276 -20.41 1.99 7.33
N LEU A 277 -21.71 2.08 7.51
CA LEU A 277 -22.35 3.10 8.34
C LEU A 277 -22.75 2.49 9.69
N ALA A 278 -22.07 2.90 10.76
CA ALA A 278 -22.38 2.46 12.12
C ALA A 278 -23.22 3.52 12.85
N ALA A 279 -24.43 3.18 13.26
CA ALA A 279 -25.29 4.04 14.05
C ALA A 279 -24.92 3.98 15.54
N GLY A 280 -24.51 5.12 16.10
CA GLY A 280 -24.08 5.24 17.49
C GLY A 280 -22.58 5.52 17.64
N PRO A 281 -22.14 5.87 18.85
CA PRO A 281 -20.72 6.08 19.14
C PRO A 281 -19.93 4.77 18.99
N LYS A 282 -18.64 4.87 18.66
CA LYS A 282 -17.71 3.72 18.48
C LYS A 282 -17.76 2.67 19.61
N LYS A 283 -18.11 3.09 20.84
CA LYS A 283 -18.18 2.22 22.03
C LYS A 283 -19.57 1.66 22.34
N ASN A 284 -20.60 2.07 21.59
CA ASN A 284 -21.98 1.66 21.78
C ASN A 284 -22.73 1.79 20.45
N ILE A 285 -22.46 0.85 19.55
CA ILE A 285 -23.05 0.80 18.22
C ILE A 285 -24.38 0.06 18.34
N HIS A 286 -25.44 0.67 17.86
CA HIS A 286 -26.78 0.09 17.93
C HIS A 286 -27.08 -0.71 16.66
N ASP A 287 -26.74 -0.15 15.51
CA ASP A 287 -26.96 -0.75 14.19
C ASP A 287 -25.77 -0.49 13.26
N ALA A 288 -25.57 -1.34 12.25
CA ALA A 288 -24.60 -1.12 11.19
C ALA A 288 -25.22 -1.48 9.82
N TYR A 289 -24.96 -0.65 8.81
CA TYR A 289 -25.50 -0.73 7.46
C TYR A 289 -24.39 -0.69 6.41
#